data_AF-X0XG99-F1
#
_entry.id   AF-X0XG99-F1
#
_cell.length_a   1.000
_cell.length_b   1.000
_cell.length_c   1.000
_cell.angle_alpha   90.00
_cell.angle_beta   90.00
_cell.angle_gamma   90.00
#
_symmetry.space_group_name_H-M   'P 1'
#
loop_
_entity.id
_entity.type
_entity.pdbx_description
1 polymer ?
#
loop_
_entity_poly.entity_id
_entity_poly.type
_entity_poly.pdbx_seq_one_letter_code
_entity_poly.pdbx_strand_id
1 'polypeptide(L)'
;DVKSIMKGMGMAFMGTGLASGENRAVDAAEKAISSPLLIDTSIEGAQGVLINITGGRDLTLHEVSKASQLIHSQAHPEANIIFGTVIDESMKEMAKVTVIATGFGLAPRREIAPQVDISSLAQEAPSPKVKSDTPPYLFEPKGSEVLWNRPAWEKQWEPYETPSFIRKNKQTPMRKIPREVS
;
A
#
# COMPACT_ATOMS: atom_id res chain seq x y z
N ASP A 1 -1.85 16.64 -6.49
CA ASP A 1 -0.58 16.23 -5.84
C ASP A 1 -0.78 15.40 -4.58
N VAL A 2 -1.54 15.86 -3.59
CA VAL A 2 -1.77 15.11 -2.32
C VAL A 2 -2.22 13.66 -2.53
N LYS A 3 -3.19 13.42 -3.44
CA LYS A 3 -3.65 12.07 -3.78
C LYS A 3 -2.54 11.16 -4.31
N SER A 4 -1.55 11.71 -5.00
CA SER A 4 -0.42 10.93 -5.55
C SER A 4 0.53 10.48 -4.45
N ILE A 5 0.77 11.33 -3.44
CA ILE A 5 1.63 11.00 -2.30
C ILE A 5 0.93 10.06 -1.33
N MET A 6 -0.39 10.16 -1.15
CA MET A 6 -1.05 9.35 -0.13
C MET A 6 -1.60 8.00 -0.65
N LYS A 7 -1.91 7.90 -1.94
CA LYS A 7 -2.60 6.72 -2.48
C LYS A 7 -1.64 5.54 -2.63
N GLY A 8 -1.90 4.47 -1.88
CA GLY A 8 -1.16 3.21 -2.02
C GLY A 8 0.24 3.22 -1.40
N MET A 9 0.57 4.24 -0.60
CA MET A 9 1.84 4.34 0.13
C MET A 9 1.87 3.52 1.43
N GLY A 10 0.79 2.82 1.77
CA GLY A 10 0.76 1.94 2.94
C GLY A 10 0.80 2.73 4.24
N MET A 11 1.79 2.44 5.09
CA MET A 11 1.91 3.02 6.42
C MET A 11 2.27 4.50 6.37
N ALA A 12 1.73 5.25 7.31
CA ALA A 12 1.93 6.68 7.45
C ALA A 12 2.11 7.06 8.93
N PHE A 13 2.94 8.07 9.18
CA PHE A 13 3.13 8.67 10.48
C PHE A 13 2.93 10.19 10.39
N MET A 14 2.49 10.79 11.50
CA MET A 14 2.24 12.22 11.59
C MET A 14 2.99 12.83 12.77
N GLY A 15 3.76 13.87 12.52
CA GLY A 15 4.41 14.70 13.51
C GLY A 15 3.80 16.10 13.53
N THR A 16 3.75 16.73 14.70
CA THR A 16 3.32 18.13 14.81
C THR A 16 4.20 18.85 15.81
N GLY A 17 4.63 20.06 15.47
CA GLY A 17 5.43 20.91 16.31
C GLY A 17 4.89 22.34 16.33
N LEU A 18 5.09 23.00 17.47
CA LEU A 18 4.72 24.37 17.74
C LEU A 18 5.93 25.12 18.28
N ALA A 19 6.20 26.28 17.71
CA ALA A 19 7.24 27.18 18.22
C ALA A 19 6.91 28.63 17.92
N SER A 20 7.67 29.53 18.52
CA SER A 20 7.51 30.98 18.49
C SER A 20 8.88 31.66 18.46
N GLY A 21 8.93 32.93 18.04
CA GLY A 21 10.18 33.69 17.94
C GLY A 21 10.80 33.64 16.54
N GLU A 22 12.07 34.06 16.43
CA GLU A 22 12.74 34.30 15.14
C GLU A 22 12.97 33.02 14.30
N ASN A 23 13.22 31.88 14.96
CA ASN A 23 13.43 30.58 14.31
C ASN A 23 12.22 29.64 14.42
N ARG A 24 11.03 30.18 14.71
CA ARG A 24 9.79 29.41 14.95
C ARG A 24 9.49 28.34 13.91
N ALA A 25 9.74 28.57 12.62
CA ALA A 25 9.43 27.59 11.59
C ALA A 25 10.37 26.38 11.65
N VAL A 26 11.66 26.63 11.91
CA VAL A 26 12.70 25.59 12.01
C VAL A 26 12.50 24.80 13.30
N ASP A 27 12.32 25.50 14.43
CA ASP A 27 12.11 24.88 15.73
C ASP A 27 10.81 24.05 15.77
N ALA A 28 9.75 24.53 15.10
CA ALA A 28 8.51 23.78 14.96
C ALA A 28 8.68 22.55 14.07
N ALA A 29 9.48 22.65 12.99
CA ALA A 29 9.78 21.50 12.14
C ALA A 29 10.60 20.44 12.88
N GLU A 30 11.62 20.84 13.66
CA GLU A 30 12.41 19.93 14.48
C GLU A 30 11.53 19.18 15.50
N LYS A 31 10.66 19.91 16.21
CA LYS A 31 9.67 19.31 17.12
C LYS A 31 8.70 18.37 16.42
N ALA A 32 8.31 18.68 15.18
CA ALA A 32 7.43 17.81 14.41
C ALA A 32 8.12 16.49 14.04
N ILE A 33 9.40 16.55 13.64
CA ILE A 33 10.24 15.39 13.32
C ILE A 33 10.56 14.55 14.57
N SER A 34 10.69 15.18 15.73
CA SER A 34 10.96 14.48 17.00
C SER A 34 9.68 14.06 17.75
N SER A 35 8.51 14.13 17.10
CA SER A 35 7.23 13.87 17.78
C SER A 35 7.10 12.38 18.15
N PRO A 36 6.61 12.04 19.36
CA PRO A 36 6.41 10.65 19.81
C PRO A 36 5.48 9.80 18.96
N LEU A 37 4.74 10.40 18.01
CA LEU A 37 3.88 9.69 17.06
C LEU A 37 4.67 9.03 15.91
N LEU A 38 5.99 9.28 15.83
CA LEU A 38 6.94 8.67 14.89
C LEU A 38 7.67 7.49 15.55
N ILE A 39 6.91 6.54 16.13
CA ILE A 39 7.46 5.45 16.95
C ILE A 39 8.36 4.53 16.10
N ASP A 40 9.60 4.38 16.55
CA ASP A 40 10.65 3.44 16.09
C ASP A 40 11.17 3.58 14.64
N THR A 41 10.70 4.58 13.89
CA THR A 41 11.29 4.93 12.59
C THR A 41 11.30 6.45 12.49
N SER A 42 12.51 7.03 12.52
CA SER A 42 12.75 8.41 12.10
C SER A 42 12.08 8.65 10.73
N ILE A 43 11.87 9.90 10.30
CA ILE A 43 11.26 10.17 8.98
C ILE A 43 12.10 9.59 7.83
N GLU A 44 13.32 9.17 8.14
CA GLU A 44 14.23 8.39 7.33
C GLU A 44 13.51 7.24 6.59
N GLY A 45 13.66 7.24 5.27
CA GLY A 45 13.08 6.22 4.41
C GLY A 45 11.64 6.46 3.97
N ALA A 46 11.00 7.56 4.39
CA ALA A 46 9.72 7.97 3.81
C ALA A 46 9.89 8.35 2.33
N GLN A 47 9.13 7.70 1.44
CA GLN A 47 9.11 8.01 0.00
C GLN A 47 8.18 9.18 -0.33
N GLY A 48 7.23 9.50 0.56
CA GLY A 48 6.27 10.57 0.37
C GLY A 48 6.10 11.39 1.63
N VAL A 49 6.33 12.70 1.57
CA VAL A 49 6.21 13.60 2.73
C VAL A 49 5.27 14.76 2.39
N LEU A 50 4.30 15.01 3.26
CA LEU A 50 3.45 16.20 3.22
C LEU A 50 3.82 17.10 4.40
N ILE A 51 4.09 18.37 4.12
CA ILE A 51 4.42 19.38 5.13
C ILE A 51 3.34 20.46 5.07
N ASN A 52 2.71 20.74 6.20
CA ASN A 52 1.80 21.88 6.34
C ASN A 52 2.35 22.85 7.39
N ILE A 53 2.61 24.08 6.98
CA ILE A 53 3.10 25.15 7.85
C ILE A 53 1.98 26.16 8.03
N THR A 54 1.53 26.32 9.26
CA THR A 54 0.50 27.31 9.63
C THR A 54 1.15 28.40 10.48
N GLY A 55 0.96 29.65 10.12
CA GLY A 55 1.51 30.79 10.86
C GLY A 55 0.72 32.07 10.63
N GLY A 56 1.10 33.13 11.34
CA GLY A 56 0.55 34.46 11.17
C GLY A 56 0.85 35.09 9.80
N ARG A 57 0.34 36.31 9.58
CA ARG A 57 0.61 37.10 8.35
C ARG A 57 2.08 37.53 8.23
N ASP A 58 2.82 37.40 9.31
CA ASP A 58 4.24 37.65 9.43
C ASP A 58 5.09 36.44 9.00
N LEU A 59 4.49 35.30 8.64
CA LEU A 59 5.21 34.12 8.15
C LEU A 59 5.84 34.42 6.78
N THR A 60 7.17 34.36 6.73
CA THR A 60 7.94 34.65 5.52
C THR A 60 8.28 33.40 4.73
N LEU A 61 8.48 33.55 3.41
CA LEU A 61 8.91 32.45 2.54
C LEU A 61 10.28 31.90 2.95
N HIS A 62 11.16 32.75 3.48
CA HIS A 62 12.49 32.34 3.93
C HIS A 62 12.45 31.38 5.12
N GLU A 63 11.59 31.65 6.12
CA GLU A 63 11.36 30.74 7.25
C GLU A 63 10.81 29.38 6.78
N VAL A 64 9.81 29.42 5.89
CA VAL A 64 9.20 28.22 5.28
C VAL A 64 10.24 27.40 4.53
N SER A 65 11.10 28.05 3.73
CA SER A 65 12.15 27.39 2.97
C SER A 65 13.16 26.69 3.88
N LYS A 66 13.59 27.34 4.97
CA LYS A 66 14.51 26.74 5.94
C LYS A 66 13.91 25.50 6.62
N ALA A 67 12.65 25.60 7.06
CA ALA A 67 11.93 24.48 7.67
C ALA A 67 11.77 23.31 6.69
N SER A 68 11.45 23.59 5.43
CA SER A 68 11.33 22.57 4.39
C SER A 68 12.66 21.88 4.07
N GLN A 69 13.78 22.63 4.05
CA GLN A 69 15.11 22.06 3.83
C GLN A 69 15.52 21.12 4.97
N LEU A 70 15.22 21.48 6.23
CA LEU A 70 15.47 20.62 7.38
C LEU A 70 14.75 19.28 7.23
N ILE A 71 13.44 19.31 6.92
CA ILE A 71 12.64 18.09 6.73
C ILE A 71 13.16 17.29 5.53
N HIS A 72 13.51 17.95 4.42
CA HIS A 72 14.07 17.27 3.24
C HIS A 72 15.38 16.54 3.57
N SER A 73 16.25 17.14 4.39
CA SER A 73 17.54 16.52 4.76
C SER A 73 17.41 15.25 5.60
N GLN A 74 16.28 15.10 6.30
CA GLN A 74 15.99 13.93 7.14
C GLN A 74 15.18 12.85 6.39
N ALA A 75 14.55 13.21 5.27
CA ALA A 75 13.79 12.28 4.44
C ALA A 75 14.71 11.52 3.45
N HIS A 76 14.14 10.58 2.70
CA HIS A 76 14.87 9.90 1.64
C HIS A 76 15.24 10.88 0.50
N PRO A 77 16.43 10.78 -0.13
CA PRO A 77 16.85 11.72 -1.20
C PRO A 77 15.89 11.78 -2.40
N GLU A 78 15.26 10.65 -2.72
CA GLU A 78 14.25 10.51 -3.78
C GLU A 78 12.80 10.63 -3.25
N ALA A 79 12.61 11.21 -2.05
CA ALA A 79 11.28 11.39 -1.50
C ALA A 79 10.51 12.47 -2.28
N ASN A 80 9.25 12.18 -2.60
CA ASN A 80 8.34 13.21 -3.12
C ASN A 80 7.82 14.04 -1.94
N ILE A 81 8.11 15.34 -1.93
CA ILE A 81 7.73 16.25 -0.84
C ILE A 81 6.75 17.30 -1.36
N ILE A 82 5.57 17.38 -0.73
CA ILE A 82 4.61 18.47 -0.94
C ILE A 82 4.60 19.37 0.28
N PHE A 83 4.84 20.66 0.06
CA PHE A 83 4.70 21.68 1.09
C PHE A 83 3.43 22.52 0.86
N GLY A 84 2.76 22.86 1.95
CA GLY A 84 1.62 23.76 2.01
C GLY A 84 1.82 24.80 3.10
N THR A 85 1.38 26.02 2.83
CA THR A 85 1.37 27.11 3.80
C THR A 85 -0.06 27.58 4.02
N VAL A 86 -0.42 27.80 5.28
CA VAL A 86 -1.72 28.33 5.69
C VAL A 86 -1.48 29.54 6.55
N ILE A 87 -2.11 30.66 6.17
CA ILE A 87 -2.06 31.89 6.95
C ILE A 87 -3.26 31.90 7.89
N ASP A 88 -2.99 31.93 9.19
CA ASP A 88 -3.98 32.04 10.26
C ASP A 88 -3.64 33.26 11.12
N GLU A 89 -4.50 34.29 11.08
CA GLU A 89 -4.27 35.54 11.82
C GLU A 89 -4.26 35.35 13.35
N SER A 90 -4.82 34.25 13.86
CA SER A 90 -4.74 33.90 15.29
C SER A 90 -3.34 33.46 15.72
N MET A 91 -2.52 32.99 14.77
CA MET A 91 -1.20 32.41 14.99
C MET A 91 -0.07 33.46 15.01
N LYS A 92 -0.33 34.66 15.55
CA LYS A 92 0.58 35.83 15.68
C LYS A 92 2.07 35.54 15.42
N GLU A 93 2.88 35.39 16.48
CA GLU A 93 4.30 35.12 16.39
C GLU A 93 4.62 33.61 16.42
N MET A 94 3.60 32.76 16.23
CA MET A 94 3.70 31.31 16.37
C MET A 94 3.66 30.61 15.01
N ALA A 95 4.41 29.53 14.87
CA ALA A 95 4.32 28.63 13.74
C ALA A 95 3.95 27.23 14.23
N LYS A 96 3.00 26.61 13.54
CA LYS A 96 2.65 25.20 13.66
C LYS A 96 3.10 24.47 12.40
N VAL A 97 3.93 23.46 12.56
CA VAL A 97 4.36 22.60 11.45
C VAL A 97 3.77 21.22 11.68
N THR A 98 3.08 20.70 10.68
CA THR A 98 2.57 19.32 10.65
C THR A 98 3.28 18.59 9.52
N VAL A 99 3.88 17.45 9.83
CA VAL A 99 4.56 16.59 8.87
C VAL A 99 3.80 15.27 8.81
N ILE A 100 3.50 14.80 7.61
CA ILE A 100 2.92 13.48 7.36
C ILE A 100 3.87 12.72 6.47
N ALA A 101 4.51 11.71 7.01
CA ALA A 101 5.41 10.83 6.28
C ALA A 101 4.66 9.56 5.87
N THR A 102 4.86 9.10 4.64
CA THR A 102 4.19 7.95 4.03
C THR A 102 5.20 7.15 3.20
N GLY A 103 4.89 5.88 2.93
CA GLY A 103 5.71 5.05 2.04
C GLY A 103 6.83 4.30 2.74
N PHE A 104 6.71 4.06 4.06
CA PHE A 104 7.67 3.28 4.82
C PHE A 104 7.64 1.80 4.41
N GLY A 105 8.82 1.19 4.24
CA GLY A 105 8.95 -0.24 3.98
C GLY A 105 8.48 -0.71 2.61
N LEU A 106 8.13 0.22 1.70
CA LEU A 106 7.87 -0.12 0.31
C LEU A 106 9.20 -0.32 -0.41
N ALA A 107 9.53 -1.57 -0.73
CA ALA A 107 10.55 -1.85 -1.73
C ALA A 107 10.21 -1.04 -2.99
N PRO A 108 11.20 -0.42 -3.67
CA PRO A 108 10.94 0.40 -4.84
C PRO A 108 10.07 -0.41 -5.78
N ARG A 109 8.86 0.11 -6.04
CA ARG A 109 7.93 -0.50 -6.98
C ARG A 109 8.68 -0.55 -8.29
N ARG A 110 9.23 -1.72 -8.63
CA ARG A 110 9.75 -1.98 -9.97
C ARG A 110 8.64 -1.57 -10.91
N GLU A 111 8.85 -0.48 -11.62
CA GLU A 111 8.05 -0.15 -12.77
C GLU A 111 8.07 -1.40 -13.63
N ILE A 112 6.90 -2.01 -13.78
CA ILE A 112 6.71 -3.08 -14.73
C ILE A 112 7.06 -2.41 -16.05
N ALA A 113 8.23 -2.74 -16.60
CA ALA A 113 8.67 -2.26 -17.89
C ALA A 113 7.48 -2.40 -18.87
N PRO A 114 7.24 -1.40 -19.75
CA PRO A 114 6.12 -1.44 -20.66
C PRO A 114 6.13 -2.80 -21.35
N GLN A 115 5.01 -3.51 -21.28
CA GLN A 115 4.88 -4.82 -21.89
C GLN A 115 5.26 -4.66 -23.35
N VAL A 116 6.41 -5.23 -23.71
CA VAL A 116 6.84 -5.30 -25.10
C VAL A 116 5.73 -6.04 -25.81
N ASP A 117 5.09 -5.38 -26.77
CA ASP A 117 4.00 -5.96 -27.54
C ASP A 117 4.59 -7.10 -28.38
N ILE A 118 4.51 -8.32 -27.84
CA ILE A 118 5.09 -9.53 -28.44
C ILE A 118 4.31 -9.97 -29.69
N SER A 119 3.22 -9.27 -30.05
CA SER A 119 2.38 -9.60 -31.20
C SER A 119 3.12 -9.47 -32.54
N SER A 120 4.21 -8.71 -32.61
CA SER A 120 4.98 -8.53 -33.85
C SER A 120 6.18 -9.49 -34.00
N LEU A 121 6.43 -10.39 -33.04
CA LEU A 121 7.50 -11.40 -33.10
C LEU A 121 7.00 -12.83 -33.39
N ALA A 122 5.71 -12.98 -33.69
CA ALA A 122 5.15 -14.24 -34.18
C ALA A 122 5.52 -14.48 -35.66
N GLN A 123 6.82 -14.50 -35.97
CA GLN A 123 7.31 -15.25 -37.12
C GLN A 123 7.25 -16.73 -36.74
N GLU A 124 6.14 -17.34 -37.16
CA GLU A 124 5.95 -18.76 -37.50
C GLU A 124 7.11 -19.70 -37.11
N ALA A 125 7.18 -20.03 -35.82
CA ALA A 125 8.00 -21.15 -35.38
C ALA A 125 7.35 -22.45 -35.92
N PRO A 126 8.08 -23.35 -36.58
CA PRO A 126 7.52 -24.57 -37.11
C PRO A 126 6.95 -25.42 -35.97
N SER A 127 5.65 -25.74 -36.06
CA SER A 127 4.98 -26.63 -35.11
C SER A 127 5.73 -27.96 -35.01
N PRO A 128 6.04 -28.48 -33.81
CA PRO A 128 6.61 -29.80 -33.67
C PRO A 128 5.63 -30.83 -34.26
N LYS A 129 6.10 -31.63 -35.22
CA LYS A 129 5.30 -32.70 -35.81
C LYS A 129 4.97 -33.74 -34.73
N VAL A 130 3.74 -33.69 -34.22
CA VAL A 130 3.20 -34.71 -33.32
C VAL A 130 3.16 -36.02 -34.09
N LYS A 131 3.95 -37.02 -33.66
CA LYS A 131 3.89 -38.37 -34.24
C LYS A 131 2.54 -38.99 -33.86
N SER A 132 1.74 -39.32 -34.87
CA SER A 132 0.38 -39.86 -34.76
C SER A 132 0.29 -41.26 -34.13
N ASP A 133 1.42 -41.91 -33.86
CA ASP A 133 1.48 -43.30 -33.38
C ASP A 133 1.47 -43.42 -31.84
N THR A 134 1.19 -42.34 -31.12
CA THR A 134 1.01 -42.44 -29.66
C THR A 134 -0.44 -42.80 -29.38
N PRO A 135 -0.76 -44.00 -28.86
CA PRO A 135 -2.14 -44.32 -28.49
C PRO A 135 -2.64 -43.32 -27.44
N PRO A 136 -3.91 -42.90 -27.51
CA PRO A 136 -4.47 -41.97 -26.55
C PRO A 136 -4.35 -42.59 -25.16
N TYR A 137 -3.70 -41.85 -24.24
CA TYR A 137 -3.54 -42.28 -22.87
C TYR A 137 -4.92 -42.31 -22.21
N LEU A 138 -5.54 -43.50 -22.10
CA LEU A 138 -6.70 -43.71 -21.25
C LEU A 138 -6.21 -43.74 -19.82
N PHE A 139 -6.46 -42.64 -19.10
CA PHE A 139 -6.23 -42.56 -17.67
C PHE A 139 -7.22 -43.50 -16.97
N GLU A 140 -6.78 -44.72 -16.64
CA GLU A 140 -7.49 -45.56 -15.69
C GLU A 140 -7.23 -45.02 -14.28
N PRO A 141 -8.25 -44.50 -13.56
CA PRO A 141 -8.08 -44.09 -12.18
C PRO A 141 -7.86 -45.36 -11.34
N LYS A 142 -6.61 -45.77 -11.16
CA LYS A 142 -6.27 -46.77 -10.14
C LYS A 142 -6.55 -46.15 -8.79
N GLY A 143 -7.60 -46.69 -8.16
CA GLY A 143 -8.09 -46.42 -6.82
C GLY A 143 -7.22 -45.54 -5.95
N SER A 144 -7.70 -44.34 -5.69
CA SER A 144 -7.51 -43.73 -4.38
C SER A 144 -8.89 -43.65 -3.74
N GLU A 145 -9.26 -44.71 -3.02
CA GLU A 145 -10.15 -44.54 -1.88
C GLU A 145 -9.62 -43.35 -1.08
N VAL A 146 -10.49 -42.39 -0.85
CA VAL A 146 -10.16 -41.19 -0.08
C VAL A 146 -10.05 -41.61 1.38
N LEU A 147 -8.90 -42.18 1.78
CA LEU A 147 -8.55 -42.42 3.18
C LEU A 147 -8.11 -41.10 3.83
N TRP A 148 -8.97 -40.08 3.78
CA TRP A 148 -8.87 -38.96 4.70
C TRP A 148 -9.59 -39.35 5.98
N ASN A 149 -8.85 -39.92 6.93
CA ASN A 149 -9.38 -40.08 8.28
C ASN A 149 -9.32 -38.71 8.96
N ARG A 150 -10.49 -38.10 9.21
CA ARG A 150 -10.58 -36.78 9.85
C ARG A 150 -9.86 -36.81 11.21
N PRO A 151 -8.91 -35.90 11.47
CA PRO A 151 -8.22 -35.86 12.75
C PRO A 151 -9.21 -35.52 13.87
N ALA A 152 -8.99 -36.09 15.05
CA ALA A 152 -9.98 -36.12 16.15
C ALA A 152 -10.49 -34.73 16.58
N TRP A 153 -9.70 -33.67 16.38
CA TRP A 153 -10.04 -32.29 16.72
C TRP A 153 -11.10 -31.67 15.79
N GLU A 154 -11.42 -32.29 14.65
CA GLU A 154 -12.49 -31.83 13.74
C GLU A 154 -13.88 -32.38 14.13
N LYS A 155 -13.97 -33.31 15.09
CA LYS A 155 -15.24 -33.87 15.60
C LYS A 155 -15.91 -32.98 16.66
N GLN A 156 -15.21 -31.97 17.17
CA GLN A 156 -15.63 -31.26 18.38
C GLN A 156 -16.49 -30.01 18.15
N TRP A 157 -16.73 -29.63 16.89
CA TRP A 157 -17.60 -28.48 16.60
C TRP A 157 -19.05 -28.93 16.55
N GLU A 158 -19.80 -28.67 17.63
CA GLU A 158 -21.25 -28.76 17.59
C GLU A 158 -21.83 -27.70 16.62
N PRO A 159 -22.91 -28.02 15.89
CA PRO A 159 -23.47 -27.17 14.84
C PRO A 159 -23.94 -25.77 15.29
N TYR A 160 -23.96 -25.48 16.59
CA TYR A 160 -24.48 -24.24 17.17
C TYR A 160 -23.42 -23.14 17.40
N GLU A 161 -22.12 -23.47 17.29
CA GLU A 161 -21.04 -22.49 17.49
C GLU A 161 -20.44 -21.92 16.20
N THR A 162 -21.02 -22.25 15.03
CA THR A 162 -20.58 -21.60 13.79
C THR A 162 -21.24 -20.23 13.65
N PRO A 163 -20.47 -19.13 13.63
CA PRO A 163 -21.03 -17.81 13.41
C PRO A 163 -21.73 -17.74 12.04
N SER A 164 -22.83 -16.99 11.99
CA SER A 164 -23.73 -16.90 10.82
C SER A 164 -23.03 -16.55 9.50
N PHE A 165 -21.89 -15.86 9.55
CA PHE A 165 -21.10 -15.49 8.39
C PHE A 165 -20.38 -16.67 7.69
N ILE A 166 -20.10 -17.78 8.38
CA ILE A 166 -19.41 -18.96 7.78
C ILE A 166 -20.39 -19.93 7.11
N ARG A 167 -21.67 -19.90 7.47
CA ARG A 167 -22.67 -20.90 7.06
C ARG A 167 -23.04 -20.88 5.56
N LYS A 168 -22.62 -19.86 4.82
CA LYS A 168 -23.27 -19.51 3.53
C LYS A 168 -22.64 -20.03 2.24
N ASN A 169 -21.67 -20.97 2.26
CA ASN A 169 -21.05 -21.47 1.02
C ASN A 169 -21.07 -22.99 0.78
N LYS A 170 -21.96 -23.76 1.43
CA LYS A 170 -22.18 -25.19 1.12
C LYS A 170 -23.55 -25.47 0.49
N GLN A 171 -23.94 -24.70 -0.52
CA GLN A 171 -24.97 -25.13 -1.46
C GLN A 171 -24.36 -25.29 -2.85
N THR A 172 -24.22 -26.55 -3.25
CA THR A 172 -23.80 -27.04 -4.55
C THR A 172 -24.58 -26.35 -5.69
N PRO A 173 -23.94 -25.88 -6.77
CA PRO A 173 -24.69 -25.49 -7.96
C PRO A 173 -25.20 -26.77 -8.66
N MET A 174 -26.51 -27.02 -8.61
CA MET A 174 -27.14 -28.05 -9.43
C MET A 174 -27.07 -27.64 -10.90
N ARG A 175 -26.24 -28.33 -11.68
CA ARG A 175 -26.18 -28.20 -13.14
C ARG A 175 -27.44 -28.85 -13.74
N LYS A 176 -28.41 -28.05 -14.18
CA LYS A 176 -29.56 -28.56 -14.95
C LYS A 176 -29.07 -29.02 -16.33
N ILE A 177 -29.30 -30.28 -16.65
CA ILE A 177 -29.15 -30.84 -17.99
C ILE A 177 -30.53 -30.73 -18.65
N PRO A 178 -30.69 -30.08 -19.81
CA PRO A 178 -31.91 -30.20 -20.58
C PRO A 178 -31.93 -31.58 -21.27
N ARG A 179 -32.99 -32.35 -21.04
CA ARG A 179 -33.32 -33.55 -21.82
C ARG A 179 -33.82 -33.13 -23.20
N GLU A 180 -33.36 -33.83 -24.23
CA GLU A 180 -33.94 -33.82 -25.57
C GLU A 180 -35.40 -34.29 -25.55
N VAL A 181 -36.23 -33.65 -26.38
CA VAL A 181 -37.51 -34.15 -26.91
C VAL A 181 -37.58 -33.52 -28.31
N SER A 182 -37.33 -34.29 -29.39
CA SER A 182 -38.34 -34.95 -30.25
C SER A 182 -39.47 -34.04 -30.69
#